data_AF-A0A4Q0T184-F1
#
_entry.id   AF-A0A4Q0T184-F1
#
_cell.length_a   1.000
_cell.length_b   1.000
_cell.length_c   1.000
_cell.angle_alpha   90.00
_cell.angle_beta   90.00
_cell.angle_gamma   90.00
#
_symmetry.space_group_name_H-M   'P 1'
#
loop_
_entity.id
_entity.type
_entity.pdbx_description
1 polymer ?
#
loop_
_entity_poly.entity_id
_entity_poly.type
_entity_poly.pdbx_seq_one_letter_code
_entity_poly.pdbx_strand_id
1 'polypeptide(L)'
;MPRSWRDATDQGDLTAVWVPDEGSEALRDLVRAREAAKQDQTRSRHRLSKFLLHSGQRPPTAPALGTPVTTASWRDKPSWFIVASRDRTISPQLEELEAKRMNAITTRADSCHVVMLSKPEVVTDVIIRASHALDNDRQ
;
A
#
# COMPACT_ATOMS: atom_id res chain seq x y z
N MET A 1 45.39 0.69 65.02
CA MET A 1 45.08 -0.63 64.40
C MET A 1 43.69 -0.54 63.78
N PRO A 2 43.52 -0.43 62.46
CA PRO A 2 42.21 -0.22 61.86
C PRO A 2 41.44 -1.54 61.71
N ARG A 3 40.15 -1.50 62.06
CA ARG A 3 39.18 -2.60 62.05
C ARG A 3 38.87 -3.07 60.62
N SER A 4 38.74 -4.39 60.47
CA SER A 4 38.40 -5.08 59.24
C SER A 4 36.94 -4.87 58.83
N TRP A 5 36.73 -4.69 57.54
CA TRP A 5 35.49 -4.40 56.80
C TRP A 5 34.41 -5.50 56.84
N ARG A 6 34.49 -6.46 57.77
CA ARG A 6 33.60 -7.65 57.80
C ARG A 6 32.35 -7.51 58.68
N ASP A 7 32.18 -6.39 59.39
CA ASP A 7 31.09 -6.24 60.37
C ASP A 7 29.92 -5.34 59.89
N ALA A 8 29.85 -5.02 58.59
CA ALA A 8 28.88 -4.05 58.05
C ALA A 8 27.60 -4.68 57.44
N THR A 9 26.99 -5.66 58.11
CA THR A 9 25.72 -6.26 57.63
C THR A 9 24.64 -6.38 58.70
N ASP A 10 24.59 -5.46 59.66
CA ASP A 10 23.48 -5.39 60.61
C ASP A 10 22.89 -3.97 60.58
N GLN A 11 21.63 -3.86 60.13
CA GLN A 11 20.78 -2.66 59.96
C GLN A 11 20.76 -2.00 58.57
N GLY A 12 19.75 -2.38 57.78
CA GLY A 12 19.30 -1.69 56.57
C GLY A 12 18.82 -2.68 55.51
N ASP A 13 17.51 -2.73 55.30
CA ASP A 13 16.77 -3.64 54.41
C ASP A 13 17.23 -3.56 52.95
N LEU A 14 18.34 -4.22 52.61
CA LEU A 14 18.85 -4.32 51.25
C LEU A 14 18.02 -5.34 50.47
N THR A 15 16.99 -4.86 49.79
CA THR A 15 16.24 -5.66 48.83
C THR A 15 17.18 -6.08 47.71
N ALA A 16 17.30 -7.39 47.46
CA ALA A 16 18.10 -7.89 46.35
C ALA A 16 17.57 -7.30 45.03
N VAL A 17 18.39 -6.47 44.37
CA VAL A 17 18.07 -5.91 43.06
C VAL A 17 18.48 -6.93 42.01
N TRP A 18 17.50 -7.47 41.30
CA TRP A 18 17.77 -8.39 40.19
C TRP A 18 18.44 -7.65 39.02
N VAL A 19 19.58 -8.17 38.57
CA VAL A 19 20.31 -7.68 37.40
C VAL A 19 20.02 -8.62 36.22
N PRO A 20 19.52 -8.12 35.09
CA PRO A 20 19.28 -8.94 33.90
C PRO A 20 20.55 -9.59 33.38
N ASP A 21 20.48 -10.87 33.05
CA ASP A 21 21.51 -11.58 32.29
C ASP A 21 21.47 -11.22 30.80
N GLU A 22 22.47 -11.66 30.04
CA GLU A 22 22.60 -11.38 28.61
C GLU A 22 21.38 -11.85 27.81
N GLY A 23 20.78 -13.00 28.14
CA GLY A 23 19.57 -13.49 27.48
C GLY A 23 18.36 -12.60 27.77
N SER A 24 18.25 -12.10 28.99
CA SER A 24 17.20 -11.15 29.39
C SER A 24 17.30 -9.81 28.65
N GLU A 25 18.50 -9.26 28.46
CA GLU A 25 18.69 -8.03 27.67
C GLU A 25 18.51 -8.28 26.17
N ALA A 26 18.96 -9.42 25.63
CA ALA A 26 18.74 -9.77 24.23
C ALA A 26 17.24 -9.85 23.88
N LEU A 27 16.41 -10.41 24.77
CA LEU A 27 14.97 -10.44 24.58
C LEU A 27 14.37 -9.02 24.62
N ARG A 28 14.84 -8.16 25.53
CA ARG A 28 14.39 -6.77 25.62
C ARG A 28 14.75 -5.98 24.37
N ASP A 29 15.95 -6.17 23.84
CA ASP A 29 16.41 -5.52 22.61
C ASP A 29 15.59 -5.95 21.41
N LEU A 30 15.24 -7.23 21.30
CA LEU A 30 14.33 -7.71 20.27
C LEU A 30 12.95 -7.03 20.36
N VAL A 31 12.40 -6.90 21.57
CA VAL A 31 11.11 -6.21 21.81
C VAL A 31 11.23 -4.72 21.43
N ARG A 32 12.30 -4.04 21.86
CA ARG A 32 12.57 -2.63 21.52
C ARG A 32 12.68 -2.45 20.00
N ALA A 33 13.43 -3.31 19.31
CA ALA A 33 13.62 -3.26 17.87
C ALA A 33 12.30 -3.48 17.11
N ARG A 34 11.47 -4.43 17.54
CA ARG A 34 10.14 -4.65 16.96
C ARG A 34 9.24 -3.43 17.10
N GLU A 35 9.19 -2.84 18.28
CA GLU A 35 8.35 -1.66 18.52
C GLU A 35 8.86 -0.44 17.76
N ALA A 36 10.18 -0.26 17.65
CA ALA A 36 10.78 0.76 16.79
C ALA A 36 10.37 0.57 15.32
N ALA A 37 10.47 -0.66 14.80
CA ALA A 37 10.09 -0.96 13.42
C ALA A 37 8.60 -0.67 13.15
N LYS A 38 7.69 -1.00 14.08
CA LYS A 38 6.26 -0.65 13.96
C LYS A 38 6.01 0.84 13.98
N GLN A 39 6.72 1.57 14.85
CA GLN A 39 6.62 3.02 14.90
C GLN A 39 7.10 3.65 13.59
N ASP A 40 8.19 3.15 13.02
CA ASP A 40 8.72 3.63 11.75
C ASP A 40 7.82 3.30 10.57
N GLN A 41 7.20 2.11 10.56
CA GLN A 41 6.14 1.78 9.60
C GLN A 41 4.99 2.78 9.68
N THR A 42 4.52 3.07 10.89
CA THR A 42 3.42 4.03 11.13
C THR A 42 3.78 5.43 10.67
N ARG A 43 4.99 5.91 11.01
CA ARG A 43 5.51 7.21 10.57
C ARG A 43 5.61 7.29 9.05
N SER A 44 6.15 6.25 8.41
CA SER A 44 6.28 6.19 6.95
C SER A 44 4.92 6.22 6.27
N ARG A 45 3.95 5.47 6.79
CA ARG A 45 2.57 5.50 6.32
C ARG A 45 1.96 6.90 6.44
N HIS A 46 2.10 7.56 7.59
CA HIS A 46 1.58 8.92 7.79
C HIS A 46 2.24 9.93 6.83
N ARG A 47 3.55 9.85 6.60
CA ARG A 47 4.26 10.70 5.63
C ARG A 47 3.70 10.50 4.22
N LEU A 48 3.53 9.25 3.79
CA LEU A 48 2.97 8.92 2.49
C LEU A 48 1.52 9.40 2.36
N SER A 49 0.67 9.13 3.36
CA SER A 49 -0.71 9.60 3.35
C SER A 49 -0.80 11.14 3.27
N LYS A 50 0.04 11.85 4.02
CA LYS A 50 0.09 13.32 3.97
C LYS A 50 0.51 13.83 2.58
N PHE A 51 1.52 13.20 1.98
CA PHE A 51 1.97 13.53 0.63
C PHE A 51 0.87 13.31 -0.40
N LEU A 52 0.20 12.16 -0.38
CA LEU A 52 -0.89 11.83 -1.29
C LEU A 52 -2.05 12.82 -1.16
N LEU A 53 -2.51 13.10 0.08
CA LEU A 53 -3.56 14.08 0.33
C LEU A 53 -3.19 15.49 -0.15
N HIS A 54 -1.93 15.89 0.02
CA HIS A 54 -1.43 17.18 -0.48
C HIS A 54 -1.42 17.25 -2.00
N SER A 55 -1.07 16.14 -2.67
CA SER A 55 -1.12 16.01 -4.14
C SER A 55 -2.54 15.85 -4.72
N GLY A 56 -3.58 15.97 -3.90
CA GLY A 56 -4.98 15.81 -4.31
C GLY A 56 -5.45 14.35 -4.45
N GLN A 57 -4.56 13.37 -4.23
CA GLN A 57 -4.90 11.95 -4.26
C GLN A 57 -5.66 11.57 -2.99
N ARG A 58 -6.91 11.15 -3.13
CA ARG A 58 -7.78 10.73 -2.03
C ARG A 58 -8.25 9.31 -2.27
N PRO A 59 -8.40 8.48 -1.22
CA PRO A 59 -9.12 7.22 -1.34
C PRO A 59 -10.54 7.46 -1.88
N PRO A 60 -11.09 6.54 -2.68
CA PRO A 60 -12.49 6.62 -3.10
C PRO A 60 -13.40 6.63 -1.86
N THR A 61 -14.46 7.43 -1.91
CA THR A 61 -15.45 7.49 -0.83
C THR A 61 -16.32 6.24 -0.86
N ALA A 62 -16.83 5.79 0.29
CA ALA A 62 -17.67 4.59 0.36
C ALA A 62 -18.89 4.63 -0.60
N PRO A 63 -19.59 5.77 -0.79
CA PRO A 63 -20.66 5.87 -1.77
C PRO A 63 -20.19 5.66 -3.21
N ALA A 64 -18.96 6.09 -3.56
CA ALA A 64 -18.44 5.95 -4.93
C ALA A 64 -18.38 4.49 -5.41
N LEU A 65 -18.33 3.52 -4.49
CA LEU A 65 -18.33 2.08 -4.80
C LEU A 65 -19.74 1.46 -4.82
N GLY A 66 -20.73 2.13 -4.24
CA GLY A 66 -22.08 1.60 -4.04
C GLY A 66 -23.20 2.35 -4.76
N THR A 67 -22.93 3.52 -5.34
CA THR A 67 -23.93 4.27 -6.12
C THR A 67 -24.39 3.42 -7.30
N PRO A 68 -25.71 3.16 -7.44
CA PRO A 68 -26.24 2.37 -8.55
C PRO A 68 -25.89 3.02 -9.89
N VAL A 69 -25.31 2.23 -10.79
CA VAL A 69 -25.10 2.63 -12.19
C VAL A 69 -26.43 2.52 -12.93
N THR A 70 -27.03 3.66 -13.29
CA THR A 70 -28.31 3.70 -14.02
C THR A 70 -28.16 3.30 -15.48
N THR A 71 -27.11 3.81 -16.14
CA THR A 71 -26.80 3.50 -17.55
C THR A 71 -25.33 3.17 -17.68
N ALA A 72 -25.03 1.95 -18.15
CA ALA A 72 -23.65 1.54 -18.40
C ALA A 72 -23.27 1.93 -19.83
N SER A 73 -22.54 3.04 -19.97
CA SER A 73 -22.22 3.64 -21.28
C SER A 73 -21.45 2.70 -22.23
N TRP A 74 -20.75 1.69 -21.71
CA TRP A 74 -20.02 0.70 -22.51
C TRP A 74 -20.94 -0.23 -23.33
N ARG A 75 -22.25 -0.21 -23.11
CA ARG A 75 -23.21 -0.94 -23.94
C ARG A 75 -23.41 -0.29 -25.31
N ASP A 76 -23.36 1.03 -25.35
CA ASP A 76 -23.71 1.83 -26.53
C ASP A 76 -22.50 2.55 -27.13
N LYS A 77 -21.36 2.57 -26.43
CA LYS A 77 -20.13 3.24 -26.86
C LYS A 77 -18.99 2.24 -26.97
N PRO A 78 -18.11 2.39 -27.99
CA PRO A 78 -16.91 1.57 -28.08
C PRO A 78 -16.07 1.76 -26.82
N SER A 79 -15.48 0.65 -26.36
CA SER A 79 -14.76 0.59 -25.09
C SER A 79 -13.33 0.10 -25.34
N TRP A 80 -12.37 0.70 -24.64
CA TRP A 80 -10.98 0.28 -24.61
C TRP A 80 -10.60 -0.08 -23.19
N PHE A 81 -9.79 -1.12 -23.03
CA PHE A 81 -9.40 -1.61 -21.71
C PHE A 81 -7.91 -1.97 -21.68
N ILE A 82 -7.25 -1.68 -20.56
CA ILE A 82 -5.87 -2.09 -20.33
C ILE A 82 -5.85 -3.14 -19.23
N VAL A 83 -5.36 -4.34 -19.54
CA VAL A 83 -5.16 -5.41 -18.55
C VAL A 83 -3.73 -5.31 -18.01
N ALA A 84 -3.60 -5.10 -16.71
CA ALA A 84 -2.32 -5.03 -16.01
C ALA A 84 -1.91 -6.44 -15.57
N SER A 85 -0.93 -7.05 -16.24
CA SER A 85 -0.58 -8.47 -16.03
C SER A 85 -0.04 -8.80 -14.62
N ARG A 86 0.40 -7.79 -13.86
CA ARG A 86 0.97 -7.93 -12.50
C ARG A 86 0.16 -7.13 -11.47
N ASP A 87 -1.12 -6.87 -11.72
CA ASP A 87 -2.01 -6.27 -10.74
C ASP A 87 -2.17 -7.19 -9.51
N ARG A 88 -2.05 -6.59 -8.33
CA ARG A 88 -2.20 -7.24 -7.01
C ARG A 88 -3.36 -6.66 -6.20
N THR A 89 -4.03 -5.65 -6.74
CA THR A 89 -5.24 -5.04 -6.21
C THR A 89 -6.46 -5.65 -6.88
N ILE A 90 -6.43 -5.81 -8.21
CA ILE A 90 -7.45 -6.51 -9.01
C ILE A 90 -6.77 -7.70 -9.69
N SER A 91 -7.42 -8.86 -9.74
CA SER A 91 -6.87 -10.02 -10.43
C SER A 91 -6.85 -9.75 -11.95
N PRO A 92 -5.74 -10.03 -12.66
CA PRO A 92 -5.69 -9.87 -14.12
C PRO A 92 -6.76 -10.70 -14.85
N GLN A 93 -7.14 -11.85 -14.30
CA GLN A 93 -8.21 -12.68 -14.85
C GLN A 93 -9.59 -12.01 -14.71
N LEU A 94 -9.82 -11.29 -13.60
CA LEU A 94 -11.05 -10.51 -13.42
C LEU A 94 -11.08 -9.32 -14.40
N GLU A 95 -9.95 -8.65 -14.59
CA GLU A 95 -9.81 -7.59 -15.60
C GLU A 95 -10.13 -8.09 -17.01
N GLU A 96 -9.58 -9.25 -17.41
CA GLU A 96 -9.86 -9.88 -18.71
C GLU A 96 -11.36 -10.23 -18.85
N LEU A 97 -11.99 -10.72 -17.78
CA LEU A 97 -13.41 -11.03 -17.77
C LEU A 97 -14.27 -9.77 -17.96
N GLU A 98 -13.95 -8.68 -17.27
CA GLU A 98 -14.67 -7.40 -17.42
C GLU A 98 -14.44 -6.78 -18.80
N ALA A 99 -13.21 -6.82 -19.31
CA ALA A 99 -12.90 -6.36 -20.67
C ALA A 99 -13.72 -7.13 -21.72
N LYS A 100 -13.84 -8.45 -21.56
CA LYS A 100 -14.68 -9.31 -22.40
C LYS A 100 -16.17 -8.96 -22.26
N ARG A 101 -16.66 -8.73 -21.04
CA ARG A 101 -18.04 -8.34 -20.77
C ARG A 101 -18.42 -7.03 -21.45
N MET A 102 -17.48 -6.08 -21.53
CA MET A 102 -17.65 -4.81 -22.22
C MET A 102 -17.44 -4.90 -23.74
N ASN A 103 -17.03 -6.06 -24.27
CA ASN A 103 -16.55 -6.21 -25.65
C ASN A 103 -15.47 -5.16 -26.01
N ALA A 104 -14.55 -4.90 -25.07
CA ALA A 104 -13.56 -3.84 -25.19
C ALA A 104 -12.35 -4.23 -26.04
N ILE A 105 -11.81 -3.28 -26.80
CA ILE A 105 -10.50 -3.40 -27.43
C ILE A 105 -9.44 -3.41 -26.32
N THR A 106 -8.81 -4.57 -26.14
CA THR A 106 -7.98 -4.84 -24.95
C THR A 106 -6.49 -4.74 -25.28
N THR A 107 -5.74 -4.00 -24.46
CA THR A 107 -4.28 -3.93 -24.52
C THR A 107 -3.71 -4.51 -23.23
N ARG A 108 -2.80 -5.49 -23.31
CA ARG A 108 -2.15 -6.05 -22.12
C ARG A 108 -0.85 -5.31 -21.84
N ALA A 109 -0.66 -4.88 -20.60
CA ALA A 109 0.54 -4.18 -20.16
C ALA A 109 1.25 -4.97 -19.06
N ASP A 110 2.59 -5.06 -19.14
CA ASP A 110 3.40 -5.62 -18.07
C ASP A 110 3.58 -4.64 -16.90
N SER A 111 2.51 -4.45 -16.12
CA SER A 111 2.40 -3.43 -15.08
C SER A 111 1.60 -3.90 -13.86
N CYS A 112 1.77 -3.20 -12.73
CA CYS A 112 0.85 -3.22 -11.60
C CYS A 112 -0.40 -2.37 -11.86
N HIS A 113 -1.32 -2.36 -10.88
CA HIS A 113 -2.61 -1.64 -10.87
C HIS A 113 -2.56 -0.22 -11.45
N VAL A 114 -1.51 0.52 -11.11
CA VAL A 114 -1.38 1.94 -11.44
C VAL A 114 -0.59 2.13 -12.73
N VAL A 115 -1.10 1.57 -13.84
CA VAL A 115 -0.42 1.52 -15.16
C VAL A 115 0.02 2.90 -15.65
N MET A 116 -0.78 3.92 -15.40
CA MET A 116 -0.47 5.31 -15.78
C MET A 116 0.77 5.89 -15.10
N LEU A 117 1.26 5.29 -14.00
CA LEU A 117 2.49 5.73 -13.35
C LEU A 117 3.72 4.92 -13.78
N SER A 118 3.55 3.63 -14.06
CA SER A 118 4.64 2.71 -14.40
C SER A 118 4.93 2.63 -15.90
N LYS A 119 3.89 2.77 -16.73
CA LYS A 119 3.89 2.62 -18.19
C LYS A 119 2.98 3.69 -18.83
N PRO A 120 3.26 5.00 -18.61
CA PRO A 120 2.41 6.07 -19.11
C PRO A 120 2.26 6.03 -20.64
N GLU A 121 3.28 5.57 -21.37
CA GLU A 121 3.27 5.48 -22.83
C GLU A 121 2.17 4.54 -23.34
N VAL A 122 1.98 3.40 -22.68
CA VAL A 122 0.92 2.44 -23.04
C VAL A 122 -0.47 3.06 -22.89
N VAL A 123 -0.65 3.86 -21.83
CA VAL A 123 -1.91 4.55 -21.58
C VAL A 123 -2.16 5.61 -22.64
N THR A 124 -1.15 6.41 -22.97
CA THR A 124 -1.22 7.44 -24.01
C THR A 124 -1.55 6.84 -25.37
N ASP A 125 -0.90 5.74 -25.77
CA ASP A 125 -1.14 5.07 -27.05
C ASP A 125 -2.57 4.52 -27.16
N VAL A 126 -3.13 3.99 -26.07
CA VAL A 126 -4.53 3.55 -26.04
C VAL A 126 -5.48 4.73 -26.23
N ILE A 127 -5.23 5.85 -25.55
CA ILE A 127 -6.06 7.06 -25.65
C ILE A 127 -6.01 7.65 -27.07
N ILE A 128 -4.81 7.76 -27.66
CA ILE A 128 -4.64 8.29 -29.03
C ILE A 128 -5.38 7.41 -30.04
N ARG A 129 -5.21 6.08 -29.95
CA ARG A 129 -5.92 5.14 -30.83
C ARG A 129 -7.43 5.23 -30.68
N ALA A 130 -7.92 5.34 -29.45
CA ALA A 130 -9.35 5.51 -29.19
C ALA A 130 -9.89 6.82 -29.78
N SER A 131 -9.14 7.92 -29.66
CA SER A 131 -9.52 9.22 -30.25
C SER A 131 -9.66 9.12 -31.77
N HIS A 132 -8.66 8.58 -32.46
CA HIS A 132 -8.71 8.44 -33.91
C HIS A 132 -9.84 7.52 -34.38
N ALA A 133 -10.11 6.43 -33.66
CA ALA A 133 -11.23 5.54 -33.99
C ALA A 133 -12.58 6.26 -33.89
N LEU A 134 -12.76 7.09 -32.85
CA LEU A 134 -13.98 7.86 -32.64
C LEU A 134 -14.17 9.01 -33.62
N ASP A 135 -13.09 9.63 -34.08
CA ASP A 135 -13.16 10.72 -35.07
C ASP A 135 -13.53 10.19 -36.46
N ASN A 136 -13.05 8.99 -36.81
CA ASN A 136 -13.42 8.32 -38.06
C ASN A 136 -14.88 7.88 -38.11
N ASP A 137 -15.48 7.49 -36.98
CA ASP A 137 -16.91 7.10 -36.89
C ASP A 137 -17.88 8.30 -36.97
N ARG A 138 -17.38 9.54 -36.83
CA ARG A 138 -18.19 10.77 -36.86
C ARG A 138 -18.25 11.46 -38.22
N GLN A 139 -17.43 11.03 -39.18
CA GLN A 139 -17.41 11.52 -40.56
C GLN A 139 -18.27 10.65 -41.46
#